data_AF-C9MQU7-F1
#
_entry.id   AF-C9MQU7-F1
#
_cell.length_a   1.000
_cell.length_b   1.000
_cell.length_c   1.000
_cell.angle_alpha   90.00
_cell.angle_beta   90.00
_cell.angle_gamma   90.00
#
_symmetry.space_group_name_H-M   'P 1'
#
loop_
_entity.id
_entity.type
_entity.pdbx_description
1 polymer ?
#
loop_
_entity_poly.entity_id
_entity_poly.type
_entity_poly.pdbx_seq_one_letter_code
_entity_poly.pdbx_strand_id
1 'polypeptide(L)' 'MQETILNIKQRFGKNSLLRGLNFEEGSTAREHNKQIGGHKA' A
#
# COMPACT_ATOMS: atom_id res chain seq x y z
N MET A 1 8.64 -13.30 -8.24
CA MET A 1 8.49 -11.85 -7.94
C MET A 1 7.11 -11.50 -7.39
N GLN A 2 6.00 -11.97 -7.99
CA GLN A 2 4.64 -11.70 -7.47
C GLN A 2 4.48 -12.05 -5.97
N GLU A 3 4.93 -13.23 -5.55
CA GLU A 3 4.80 -13.69 -4.15
C GLU A 3 5.53 -12.80 -3.14
N THR A 4 6.73 -12.31 -3.49
CA THR A 4 7.52 -11.44 -2.61
C THR A 4 6.75 -10.15 -2.30
N ILE A 5 6.14 -9.53 -3.31
CA ILE A 5 5.35 -8.30 -3.16
C ILE A 5 4.14 -8.55 -2.28
N LEU A 6 3.48 -9.70 -2.45
CA LEU A 6 2.33 -10.08 -1.63
C LEU A 6 2.71 -10.29 -0.17
N ASN A 7 3.80 -11.01 0.09
CA ASN A 7 4.31 -11.27 1.44
C ASN A 7 4.67 -9.97 2.17
N ILE A 8 5.31 -9.02 1.49
CA ILE A 8 5.64 -7.71 2.05
C ILE A 8 4.36 -6.94 2.43
N LYS A 9 3.36 -6.89 1.54
CA LYS A 9 2.09 -6.20 1.82
C LYS A 9 1.27 -6.84 2.94
N GLN A 10 1.32 -8.16 3.07
CA GLN A 10 0.66 -8.86 4.18
C GLN A 10 1.35 -8.59 5.52
N ARG A 11 2.69 -8.59 5.54
CA ARG A 11 3.48 -8.38 6.77
C ARG A 11 3.51 -6.92 7.23
N PHE A 12 3.59 -5.98 6.30
CA PHE A 12 3.86 -4.56 6.58
C PHE A 12 2.71 -3.62 6.16
N GLY A 13 1.63 -4.16 5.58
CA GLY A 13 0.44 -3.40 5.17
C GLY A 13 0.50 -2.83 3.75
N LYS A 14 -0.63 -2.33 3.23
CA LYS A 14 -0.77 -1.90 1.82
C LYS A 14 0.12 -0.72 1.42
N ASN A 15 0.57 0.09 2.39
CA ASN A 15 1.49 1.20 2.18
C ASN A 15 2.97 0.83 2.26
N SER A 16 3.31 -0.46 2.41
CA SER A 16 4.69 -0.94 2.49
C SER A 16 5.49 -0.78 1.18
N LEU A 17 4.79 -0.61 0.06
CA LEU A 17 5.36 -0.44 -1.28
C LEU A 17 4.57 0.63 -2.04
N LEU A 18 5.11 1.85 -2.10
CA LEU A 18 4.55 2.97 -2.84
C LEU A 18 5.45 3.33 -4.04
N ARG A 19 4.85 3.83 -5.12
CA ARG A 19 5.54 4.34 -6.30
C ARG A 19 5.50 5.87 -6.31
N GLY A 20 6.32 6.52 -7.12
CA GLY A 20 6.32 7.99 -7.27
C GLY A 20 4.93 8.57 -7.55
N LEU A 21 4.16 7.92 -8.43
CA LEU A 21 2.77 8.28 -8.77
C LEU A 21 1.80 8.28 -7.56
N ASN A 22 2.16 7.63 -6.46
CA ASN A 22 1.34 7.61 -5.24
C ASN A 22 1.54 8.88 -4.38
N PHE A 23 2.48 9.74 -4.76
CA PHE A 23 2.81 11.00 -4.08
C PHE A 23 2.49 12.23 -4.93
N GLU A 24 2.07 12.05 -6.17
CA GLU A 24 1.65 13.15 -7.01
C GLU A 24 0.38 13.81 -6.48
N GLU A 25 0.23 15.10 -6.81
CA GLU A 25 -0.96 15.88 -6.43
C GLU A 25 -2.23 15.22 -6.98
N GLY A 26 -3.27 15.09 -6.15
CA GLY A 26 -4.50 14.38 -6.50
C GLY A 26 -4.43 12.86 -6.37
N SER A 27 -3.27 12.27 -6.05
CA SER A 27 -3.16 10.83 -5.83
C SER A 27 -3.84 10.41 -4.53
N THR A 28 -4.81 9.49 -4.62
CA THR A 28 -5.57 8.98 -3.46
C THR A 28 -5.06 7.64 -2.93
N ALA A 29 -4.03 7.07 -3.55
CA ALA A 29 -3.57 5.70 -3.28
C ALA A 29 -3.24 5.47 -1.79
N ARG A 30 -2.54 6.42 -1.15
CA ARG A 30 -2.16 6.33 0.27
C ARG A 30 -3.36 6.41 1.20
N GLU A 31 -4.33 7.27 0.88
CA GLU A 31 -5.52 7.52 1.69
C GLU A 31 -6.52 6.37 1.55
N HIS A 32 -6.77 5.95 0.31
CA HIS A 32 -7.56 4.76 0.02
C HIS A 32 -6.98 3.53 0.72
N ASN A 33 -5.66 3.30 0.68
CA ASN A 33 -5.01 2.18 1.38
C ASN A 33 -5.22 2.21 2.90
N LYS A 34 -5.38 3.38 3.52
CA LYS A 34 -5.74 3.49 4.95
C LYS A 34 -7.20 3.09 5.17
N GLN A 35 -8.11 3.51 4.29
CA GLN A 35 -9.55 3.24 4.38
C GLN A 35 -9.90 1.76 4.14
N ILE A 36 -9.35 1.16 3.09
CA ILE A 36 -9.68 -0.23 2.69
C ILE A 36 -8.75 -1.27 3.32
N GLY A 37 -7.98 -0.90 4.34
CA GLY A 37 -7.29 -1.82 5.22
C GLY A 37 -5.76 -1.80 5.14
N GLY A 38 -5.16 -1.51 6.30
CA GLY A 38 -4.04 -2.31 6.76
C GLY A 38 -4.62 -3.49 7.55
N HIS A 39 -4.35 -4.73 7.15
CA HIS A 39 -4.61 -5.87 8.03
C HIS A 39 -3.67 -5.78 9.24
N LYS A 40 -4.14 -5.02 10.24
CA LYS A 40 -3.80 -4.94 11.67
C LYS A 40 -4.69 -3.83 12.27
N ALA A 41 -5.98 -4.13 12.40
CA ALA A 41 -6.63 -3.98 13.70
C ALA A 41 -6.53 -5.35 14.37
#